data_AF-W8FKQ5-F1
#
_entry.id   AF-W8FKQ5-F1
#
_cell.length_a   1.000
_cell.length_b   1.000
_cell.length_c   1.000
_cell.angle_alpha   90.00
_cell.angle_beta   90.00
_cell.angle_gamma   90.00
#
_symmetry.space_group_name_H-M   'P 1'
#
loop_
_entity.id
_entity.type
_entity.pdbx_description
1 polymer ?
#
loop_
_entity_poly.entity_id
_entity_poly.type
_entity_poly.pdbx_seq_one_letter_code
_entity_poly.pdbx_strand_id
1 'polypeptide(L)'
;MLEKILILLCLSSALAEQPCKPDASDGYKVRLSIKTALGDEAYVWNENEMFLFRATLAFAMRSHLNGQEFDVSNIIVCDETPRVTFWFVVTSPLNTSGLVDKGVVEEAIRMSRNRINSAFLLTDKTLEFIGITPTLTAPVNPDTPPWLIVFGVVMGAVGAGIIVVLVSPLVLKKRKKNEETDEDEEETGVKAVENGSTREGVYNMSFSDDERLTQM
;
A
#
# COMPACT_ATOMS: atom_id res chain seq x y z
N MET A 1 30.66 17.57 67.75
CA MET A 1 30.45 16.14 67.40
C MET A 1 29.21 15.93 66.53
N LEU A 2 28.11 16.68 66.73
CA LEU A 2 26.87 16.56 65.94
C LEU A 2 27.01 17.07 64.49
N GLU A 3 27.84 18.10 64.29
CA GLU A 3 28.01 18.77 62.99
C GLU A 3 28.69 17.89 61.93
N LYS A 4 29.58 16.98 62.35
CA LYS A 4 30.23 16.00 61.45
C LYS A 4 29.30 14.86 61.04
N ILE A 5 28.27 14.56 61.84
CA ILE A 5 27.28 13.51 61.56
C ILE A 5 26.26 14.03 60.53
N LEU A 6 25.90 15.31 60.60
CA LEU A 6 24.99 15.94 59.64
C LEU A 6 25.59 16.00 58.23
N ILE A 7 26.90 16.25 58.12
CA ILE A 7 27.61 16.28 56.83
C ILE A 7 27.68 14.88 56.18
N LEU A 8 27.77 13.81 56.97
CA LEU A 8 27.78 12.43 56.45
C LEU A 8 26.41 12.00 55.91
N LEU A 9 25.32 12.46 56.51
CA LEU A 9 23.96 12.14 56.05
C LEU A 9 23.59 12.84 54.73
N CYS A 10 24.16 14.03 54.47
CA CYS A 10 23.92 14.77 53.22
C CYS A 10 24.67 14.23 51.99
N LEU A 11 25.67 13.35 52.15
CA LEU A 11 26.37 12.74 51.01
C LEU A 11 25.67 11.47 50.46
N SER A 12 24.78 10.85 51.24
CA SER A 12 24.15 9.57 50.89
C SER A 12 22.95 9.67 49.93
N SER A 13 22.42 10.87 49.69
CA SER A 13 21.22 11.08 48.85
C SER A 13 21.53 11.35 47.37
N ALA A 14 22.80 11.34 46.96
CA ALA A 14 23.21 11.70 45.59
C ALA A 14 23.55 10.51 44.67
N LEU A 15 23.25 9.27 45.07
CA LEU A 15 23.38 8.09 44.21
C LEU A 15 22.00 7.51 43.85
N ALA A 16 21.09 8.35 43.36
CA ALA A 16 20.03 7.85 42.51
C ALA A 16 20.68 7.51 41.17
N GLU A 17 21.13 6.27 41.03
CA GLU A 17 21.65 5.75 39.78
C GLU A 17 20.57 5.96 38.72
N GLN A 18 20.78 6.90 37.79
CA GLN A 18 19.87 7.08 36.68
C GLN A 18 19.82 5.74 35.93
N PRO A 19 18.66 5.06 35.89
CA PRO A 19 18.57 3.68 35.42
C PRO A 19 18.84 3.55 33.90
N CYS A 20 18.99 4.68 33.21
CA CYS A 20 19.14 4.75 31.78
C CYS A 20 20.41 5.54 31.47
N LYS A 21 21.42 4.80 31.00
CA LYS A 21 22.70 5.30 30.50
C LYS A 21 22.79 4.96 29.01
N PRO A 22 23.43 5.80 28.18
CA PRO A 22 23.71 5.44 26.79
C PRO A 22 24.50 4.12 26.74
N ASP A 23 24.14 3.24 25.80
CA ASP A 23 24.77 1.91 25.63
C ASP A 23 24.69 0.99 26.87
N ALA A 24 23.80 1.28 27.82
CA ALA A 24 23.46 0.32 28.87
C ALA A 24 22.96 -0.98 28.24
N SER A 25 23.27 -2.11 28.87
CA SER A 25 22.81 -3.42 28.40
C SER A 25 21.32 -3.36 28.09
N ASP A 26 20.50 -2.92 29.02
CA ASP A 26 19.04 -2.98 28.96
C ASP A 26 18.38 -1.76 28.30
N GLY A 27 19.20 -0.90 27.69
CA GLY A 27 18.77 0.28 26.94
C GLY A 27 18.56 -0.02 25.46
N TYR A 28 17.52 0.57 24.89
CA TYR A 28 17.24 0.51 23.46
C TYR A 28 17.42 1.87 22.83
N LYS A 29 18.22 1.92 21.77
CA LYS A 29 18.40 3.14 20.97
C LYS A 29 17.29 3.24 19.94
N VAL A 30 16.64 4.39 19.89
CA VAL A 30 15.62 4.72 18.90
C VAL A 30 16.15 5.80 17.97
N ARG A 31 15.88 5.61 16.68
CA ARG A 31 16.20 6.58 15.64
C ARG A 31 14.95 6.93 14.85
N LEU A 32 14.59 8.20 14.87
CA LEU A 32 13.48 8.74 14.10
C LEU A 32 14.00 9.56 12.91
N SER A 33 13.41 9.31 11.75
CA SER A 33 13.69 10.02 10.49
C SER A 33 12.41 10.67 9.95
N ILE A 34 11.84 11.58 10.75
CA ILE A 34 10.53 12.23 10.49
C ILE A 34 10.53 12.97 9.15
N LYS A 35 11.56 13.81 8.92
CA LYS A 35 11.71 14.56 7.66
C LYS A 35 11.87 13.66 6.43
N THR A 36 12.50 12.49 6.60
CA THR A 36 12.61 11.51 5.51
C THR A 36 11.28 10.83 5.20
N ALA A 37 10.43 10.63 6.21
CA ALA A 37 9.12 10.01 6.05
C ALA A 37 8.06 10.97 5.46
N LEU A 38 8.01 12.20 5.97
CA LEU A 38 6.91 13.13 5.74
C LEU A 38 7.28 14.35 4.88
N GLY A 39 8.56 14.54 4.56
CA GLY A 39 9.02 15.66 3.74
C GLY A 39 8.65 17.01 4.35
N ASP A 40 7.83 17.77 3.64
CA ASP A 40 7.39 19.11 4.04
C ASP A 40 6.24 19.09 5.06
N GLU A 41 5.55 17.96 5.23
CA GLU A 41 4.49 17.75 6.24
C GLU A 41 5.06 17.23 7.58
N ALA A 42 6.38 17.27 7.75
CA ALA A 42 7.05 16.78 8.95
C ALA A 42 6.66 17.59 10.20
N TYR A 43 6.08 16.90 11.18
CA TYR A 43 5.79 17.48 12.48
C TYR A 43 7.07 17.69 13.30
N VAL A 44 6.99 18.60 14.28
CA VAL A 44 8.10 18.91 15.17
C VAL A 44 8.10 17.93 16.34
N TRP A 45 9.24 17.27 16.56
CA TRP A 45 9.43 16.44 17.74
C TRP A 45 9.54 17.32 18.99
N ASN A 46 8.56 17.22 19.89
CA ASN A 46 8.44 18.02 21.11
C ASN A 46 8.05 17.13 22.30
N GLU A 47 7.84 17.74 23.47
CA GLU A 47 7.47 17.01 24.69
C GLU A 47 6.14 16.24 24.57
N ASN A 48 5.19 16.73 23.76
CA ASN A 48 3.93 16.03 23.52
C ASN A 48 4.15 14.76 22.69
N GLU A 49 4.98 14.82 21.66
CA GLU A 49 5.38 13.66 20.85
C GLU A 49 6.17 12.65 21.69
N MET A 50 7.05 13.14 22.56
CA MET A 50 7.78 12.30 23.51
C MET A 50 6.82 11.62 24.50
N PHE A 51 5.81 12.33 25.01
CA PHE A 51 4.78 11.75 25.87
C PHE A 51 3.98 10.68 25.12
N LEU A 52 3.54 10.97 23.89
CA LEU A 52 2.85 10.01 23.03
C LEU A 52 3.72 8.77 22.78
N PHE A 53 5.03 8.94 22.59
CA PHE A 53 5.96 7.83 22.39
C PHE A 53 6.05 6.93 23.62
N ARG A 54 6.20 7.52 24.81
CA ARG A 54 6.18 6.75 26.07
C ARG A 54 4.84 6.06 26.29
N ALA A 55 3.73 6.72 25.96
CA ALA A 55 2.39 6.13 26.08
C ALA A 55 2.15 4.96 25.10
N THR A 56 2.64 5.06 23.86
CA THR A 56 2.55 3.96 22.88
C THR A 56 3.41 2.76 23.27
N LEU A 57 4.59 3.00 23.87
CA LEU A 57 5.39 1.94 24.46
C LEU A 57 4.71 1.32 25.69
N ALA A 58 4.17 2.12 26.59
CA ALA A 58 3.41 1.62 27.74
C ALA A 58 2.23 0.75 27.28
N PHE A 59 1.51 1.18 26.24
CA PHE A 59 0.46 0.41 25.60
C PHE A 59 0.99 -0.93 25.04
N ALA A 60 2.13 -0.92 24.33
CA ALA A 60 2.73 -2.14 23.79
C ALA A 60 3.07 -3.15 24.91
N MET A 61 3.64 -2.66 26.01
CA MET A 61 3.94 -3.49 27.19
C MET A 61 2.66 -4.05 27.83
N ARG A 62 1.62 -3.23 28.02
CA ARG A 62 0.30 -3.67 28.52
C ARG A 62 -0.33 -4.74 27.63
N SER A 63 -0.24 -4.57 26.32
CA SER A 63 -0.80 -5.50 25.34
C SER A 63 -0.09 -6.84 25.32
N HIS A 64 1.19 -6.89 25.67
CA HIS A 64 1.97 -8.12 25.69
C HIS A 64 1.85 -8.85 27.04
N LEU A 65 1.94 -8.13 28.16
CA LEU A 65 1.99 -8.66 29.52
C LEU A 65 0.62 -8.68 30.23
N ASN A 66 -0.46 -8.89 29.48
CA ASN A 66 -1.87 -8.95 29.92
C ASN A 66 -2.05 -9.06 31.44
N GLY A 67 -2.39 -7.94 32.09
CA GLY A 67 -2.62 -7.87 33.55
C GLY A 67 -1.65 -6.97 34.33
N GLN A 68 -0.58 -6.47 33.69
CA GLN A 68 0.30 -5.46 34.30
C GLN A 68 -0.02 -4.03 33.83
N GLU A 69 -0.18 -3.10 34.77
CA GLU A 69 -0.50 -1.70 34.48
C GLU A 69 0.77 -0.88 34.23
N PHE A 70 1.35 -0.99 33.03
CA PHE A 70 2.48 -0.12 32.63
C PHE A 70 2.04 1.30 32.32
N ASP A 71 2.56 2.29 33.02
CA ASP A 71 2.28 3.70 32.75
C ASP A 71 3.44 4.39 32.04
N VAL A 72 3.22 5.62 31.57
CA VAL A 72 4.22 6.48 30.92
C VAL A 72 5.47 6.65 31.79
N SER A 73 5.29 6.68 33.12
CA SER A 73 6.37 6.78 34.11
C SER A 73 7.31 5.57 34.13
N ASN A 74 6.85 4.41 33.65
CA ASN A 74 7.67 3.21 33.58
C ASN A 74 8.67 3.23 32.41
N ILE A 75 8.50 4.15 31.46
CA ILE A 75 9.35 4.30 30.27
C ILE A 75 10.27 5.48 30.53
N ILE A 76 11.53 5.17 30.80
CA ILE A 76 12.54 6.18 31.12
C ILE A 76 13.36 6.43 29.87
N VAL A 77 13.42 7.69 29.44
CA VAL A 77 14.11 8.13 28.22
C VAL A 77 15.31 8.99 28.60
N CYS A 78 16.44 8.81 27.91
CA CYS A 78 17.68 9.56 28.13
C CYS A 78 18.40 9.88 26.83
N ASP A 79 19.36 10.80 26.92
CA ASP A 79 20.28 11.16 25.83
C ASP A 79 19.54 11.54 24.53
N GLU A 80 18.56 12.43 24.68
CA GLU A 80 17.81 12.98 23.56
C GLU A 80 18.69 13.95 22.76
N THR A 81 18.84 13.67 21.46
CA THR A 81 19.61 14.52 20.55
C THR A 81 18.70 15.33 19.62
N PRO A 82 19.19 16.45 19.06
CA PRO A 82 18.43 17.26 18.11
C PRO A 82 18.03 16.53 16.81
N ARG A 83 18.72 15.42 16.48
CA ARG A 83 18.37 14.57 15.32
C ARG A 83 17.28 13.55 15.66
N VAL A 84 16.66 13.68 16.83
CA VAL A 84 15.63 12.78 17.36
C VAL A 84 16.17 11.35 17.46
N THR A 85 17.26 11.23 18.19
CA THR A 85 17.74 9.93 18.69
C THR A 85 17.73 9.98 20.20
N PHE A 86 17.29 8.91 20.82
CA PHE A 86 17.30 8.79 22.28
C PHE A 86 17.36 7.33 22.67
N TRP A 87 17.70 7.09 23.93
CA TRP A 87 17.68 5.79 24.55
C TRP A 87 16.46 5.67 25.45
N PHE A 88 15.87 4.48 25.53
CA PHE A 88 14.87 4.20 26.54
C PHE A 88 15.11 2.87 27.24
N VAL A 89 14.65 2.79 28.49
CA VAL A 89 14.56 1.57 29.28
C VAL A 89 13.14 1.43 29.81
N VAL A 90 12.73 0.19 30.07
CA VAL A 90 11.41 -0.12 30.63
C VAL A 90 11.59 -0.70 32.03
N THR A 91 10.92 -0.07 33.00
CA THR A 91 10.88 -0.52 34.39
C THR A 91 9.62 -1.30 34.69
N SER A 92 9.67 -2.16 35.71
CA SER A 92 8.50 -2.89 36.18
C SER A 92 7.51 -1.96 36.89
N PRO A 93 6.19 -2.11 36.67
CA PRO A 93 5.18 -1.29 37.34
C PRO A 93 5.13 -1.55 38.86
N LEU A 94 5.57 -2.74 39.31
CA LEU A 94 5.60 -3.11 40.72
C LEU A 94 6.90 -2.70 41.42
N ASN A 95 7.97 -2.47 40.64
CA ASN A 95 9.28 -2.07 41.16
C ASN A 95 9.98 -1.15 40.15
N THR A 96 9.99 0.15 40.45
CA THR A 96 10.57 1.19 39.61
C THR A 96 12.10 1.10 39.48
N SER A 97 12.77 0.38 40.37
CA SER A 97 14.21 0.08 40.26
C SER A 97 14.50 -1.20 39.46
N GLY A 98 13.48 -2.03 39.22
CA GLY A 98 13.60 -3.26 38.45
C GLY A 98 13.40 -3.02 36.97
N LEU A 99 14.36 -3.42 36.14
CA LEU A 99 14.23 -3.40 34.69
C LEU A 99 13.46 -4.64 34.20
N VAL A 100 12.67 -4.46 33.15
CA VAL A 100 12.01 -5.57 32.46
C VAL A 100 13.03 -6.32 31.62
N ASP A 101 12.91 -7.65 31.54
CA ASP A 101 13.76 -8.48 30.71
C ASP A 101 13.71 -8.04 29.23
N LYS A 102 14.86 -8.12 28.57
CA LYS A 102 14.99 -7.67 27.18
C LYS A 102 14.07 -8.40 26.23
N GLY A 103 14.03 -9.72 26.30
CA GLY A 103 13.26 -10.53 25.35
C GLY A 103 11.78 -10.18 25.39
N VAL A 104 11.28 -9.81 26.57
CA VAL A 104 9.90 -9.37 26.77
C VAL A 104 9.64 -8.00 26.14
N VAL A 105 10.56 -7.05 26.31
CA VAL A 105 10.44 -5.70 25.70
C VAL A 105 10.54 -5.78 24.18
N GLU A 106 11.50 -6.55 23.66
CA GLU A 106 11.68 -6.76 22.23
C GLU A 106 10.43 -7.40 21.60
N GLU A 107 9.88 -8.43 22.23
CA GLU A 107 8.67 -9.10 21.76
C GLU A 107 7.45 -8.19 21.81
N ALA A 108 7.27 -7.41 22.89
CA ALA A 108 6.18 -6.46 23.01
C ALA A 108 6.21 -5.38 21.91
N ILE A 109 7.41 -4.84 21.62
CA ILE A 109 7.63 -3.87 20.55
C ILE A 109 7.40 -4.52 19.19
N ARG A 110 7.89 -5.75 18.99
CA ARG A 110 7.73 -6.51 17.75
C ARG A 110 6.25 -6.75 17.45
N MET A 111 5.47 -7.20 18.42
CA MET A 111 4.02 -7.41 18.26
C MET A 111 3.26 -6.11 17.97
N SER A 112 3.65 -5.02 18.61
CA SER A 112 2.96 -3.72 18.48
C SER A 112 3.56 -2.80 17.42
N ARG A 113 4.57 -3.25 16.66
CA ARG A 113 5.37 -2.43 15.75
C ARG A 113 4.53 -1.66 14.74
N ASN A 114 3.58 -2.34 14.10
CA ASN A 114 2.67 -1.71 13.14
C ASN A 114 1.84 -0.59 13.76
N ARG A 115 1.36 -0.79 15.00
CA ARG A 115 0.57 0.23 15.72
C ARG A 115 1.43 1.42 16.12
N ILE A 116 2.64 1.17 16.64
CA ILE A 116 3.60 2.22 17.02
C ILE A 116 3.93 3.07 15.78
N ASN A 117 4.31 2.44 14.68
CA ASN A 117 4.60 3.11 13.42
C ASN A 117 3.42 3.97 12.94
N SER A 118 2.21 3.39 12.97
CA SER A 118 1.00 4.10 12.54
C SER A 118 0.66 5.31 13.41
N ALA A 119 0.95 5.28 14.71
CA ALA A 119 0.68 6.40 15.62
C ALA A 119 1.52 7.65 15.29
N PHE A 120 2.70 7.45 14.70
CA PHE A 120 3.62 8.52 14.30
C PHE A 120 3.62 8.79 12.78
N LEU A 121 2.80 8.08 12.00
CA LEU A 121 2.85 8.11 10.54
C LEU A 121 4.25 7.75 9.98
N LEU A 122 4.97 6.91 10.71
CA LEU A 122 6.29 6.43 10.35
C LEU A 122 6.22 4.98 9.88
N THR A 123 7.33 4.50 9.31
CA THR A 123 7.48 3.14 8.79
C THR A 123 8.65 2.47 9.50
N ASP A 124 8.82 1.16 9.33
CA ASP A 124 9.93 0.41 9.95
C ASP A 124 11.33 0.93 9.57
N LYS A 125 11.44 1.66 8.45
CA LYS A 125 12.69 2.29 7.99
C LYS A 125 12.91 3.68 8.56
N THR A 126 11.84 4.36 8.97
CA THR A 126 11.92 5.75 9.47
C THR A 126 11.78 5.82 10.98
N LEU A 127 11.23 4.79 11.63
CA LEU A 127 11.26 4.56 13.06
C LEU A 127 12.00 3.24 13.33
N GLU A 128 13.29 3.37 13.66
CA GLU A 128 14.19 2.25 13.89
C GLU A 128 14.42 2.05 15.38
N PHE A 129 14.16 0.84 15.87
CA PHE A 129 14.63 0.35 17.16
C PHE A 129 15.91 -0.47 16.92
N ILE A 130 17.07 0.07 17.31
CA ILE A 130 18.35 -0.61 17.08
C ILE A 130 18.39 -1.90 17.91
N GLY A 131 18.64 -3.03 17.25
CA GLY A 131 18.65 -4.36 17.86
C GLY A 131 17.33 -5.14 17.71
N ILE A 132 16.22 -4.47 17.39
CA ILE A 132 14.92 -5.13 17.21
C ILE A 132 14.60 -5.22 15.72
N THR A 133 14.69 -6.43 15.16
CA THR A 133 14.36 -6.66 13.76
C THR A 133 12.91 -6.30 13.47
N PRO A 134 12.63 -5.57 12.37
CA PRO A 134 11.27 -5.20 12.03
C PRO A 134 10.41 -6.44 11.75
N THR A 135 9.13 -6.38 12.11
CA THR A 135 8.15 -7.38 11.68
C THR A 135 7.87 -7.16 10.20
N LEU A 136 8.68 -7.78 9.35
CA LEU A 136 8.40 -7.87 7.93
C LEU A 136 7.15 -8.73 7.76
N THR A 137 5.97 -8.12 7.77
CA THR A 137 4.81 -8.73 7.13
C THR A 137 5.20 -8.87 5.66
N ALA A 138 5.27 -10.11 5.17
CA ALA A 138 5.62 -10.36 3.78
C ALA A 138 4.73 -9.50 2.88
N PRO A 139 5.28 -8.83 1.84
CA PRO A 139 4.47 -8.12 0.86
C PRO A 139 3.33 -9.03 0.41
N VAL A 140 2.11 -8.55 0.50
CA VAL A 140 0.92 -9.31 0.11
C VAL A 140 1.02 -9.47 -1.41
N ASN A 141 1.58 -10.60 -1.85
CA ASN A 141 1.59 -10.94 -3.26
C ASN A 141 0.13 -11.22 -3.64
N PRO A 142 -0.43 -10.51 -4.63
CA PRO A 142 -1.77 -10.83 -5.08
C PRO A 142 -1.81 -12.28 -5.58
N ASP A 143 -2.84 -13.03 -5.18
CA ASP A 143 -3.01 -14.45 -5.55
C ASP A 143 -3.06 -14.66 -7.08
N THR A 144 -3.37 -13.60 -7.84
CA THR A 144 -3.32 -13.60 -9.29
C THR A 144 -2.32 -12.55 -9.80
N PRO A 145 -1.39 -12.94 -10.71
CA PRO A 145 -0.49 -11.99 -11.32
C PRO A 145 -1.24 -10.90 -12.11
N PRO A 146 -0.89 -9.60 -11.95
CA PRO A 146 -1.60 -8.50 -12.63
C PRO A 146 -1.65 -8.62 -14.16
N TRP A 147 -0.64 -9.23 -14.79
CA TRP A 147 -0.59 -9.43 -16.24
C TRP A 147 -1.72 -10.34 -16.76
N LEU A 148 -2.22 -11.26 -15.92
CA LEU A 148 -3.28 -12.21 -16.28
C LEU A 148 -4.64 -11.48 -16.40
N ILE A 149 -4.87 -10.46 -15.57
CA ILE A 149 -6.03 -9.57 -15.66
C ILE A 149 -5.97 -8.76 -16.95
N VAL A 150 -4.81 -8.16 -17.25
CA VAL A 150 -4.60 -7.38 -18.49
C VAL A 150 -4.81 -8.27 -19.72
N PHE A 151 -4.27 -9.49 -19.72
CA PHE A 151 -4.45 -10.46 -20.79
C PHE A 151 -5.93 -10.80 -21.01
N GLY A 152 -6.67 -11.06 -19.92
CA GLY A 152 -8.11 -11.36 -19.99
C GLY A 152 -8.93 -10.23 -20.62
N VAL A 153 -8.66 -8.98 -20.24
CA VAL A 153 -9.36 -7.81 -20.81
C VAL A 153 -9.04 -7.64 -22.30
N VAL A 154 -7.77 -7.78 -22.69
CA VAL A 154 -7.35 -7.65 -24.09
C VAL A 154 -7.99 -8.75 -24.95
N MET A 155 -7.91 -10.01 -24.52
CA MET A 155 -8.50 -11.14 -25.25
C MET A 155 -10.03 -11.02 -25.32
N GLY A 156 -10.68 -10.53 -24.26
CA GLY A 156 -12.12 -10.26 -24.24
C GLY A 156 -12.52 -9.18 -25.26
N ALA A 157 -11.79 -8.07 -25.31
CA ALA A 157 -12.06 -6.99 -26.27
C ALA A 157 -11.84 -7.45 -27.73
N VAL A 158 -10.77 -8.21 -27.98
CA VAL A 158 -10.48 -8.79 -29.30
C VAL A 158 -11.59 -9.78 -29.71
N GLY A 159 -12.00 -10.67 -28.80
CA GLY A 159 -13.08 -11.62 -29.05
C GLY A 159 -14.41 -10.93 -29.36
N ALA A 160 -14.79 -9.92 -28.56
CA ALA A 160 -15.99 -9.12 -28.81
C ALA A 160 -15.91 -8.40 -30.16
N GLY A 161 -14.74 -7.84 -30.51
CA GLY A 161 -14.50 -7.23 -31.82
C GLY A 161 -14.72 -8.20 -32.98
N ILE A 162 -14.17 -9.42 -32.88
CA ILE A 162 -14.36 -10.46 -33.90
C ILE A 162 -15.85 -10.82 -34.04
N ILE A 163 -16.56 -11.03 -32.93
CA ILE A 163 -17.99 -11.37 -32.95
C ILE A 163 -18.80 -10.25 -33.61
N VAL A 164 -18.55 -8.99 -33.26
CA VAL A 164 -19.22 -7.84 -33.88
C VAL A 164 -18.95 -7.80 -35.39
N VAL A 165 -17.71 -8.02 -35.82
CA VAL A 165 -17.34 -8.03 -37.24
C VAL A 165 -18.02 -9.18 -38.00
N LEU A 166 -18.22 -10.35 -37.38
CA LEU A 166 -18.91 -11.48 -38.02
C LEU A 166 -20.44 -11.31 -38.07
N VAL A 167 -21.03 -10.69 -37.05
CA VAL A 167 -22.48 -10.52 -36.94
C VAL A 167 -22.98 -9.31 -37.74
N SER A 168 -22.18 -8.23 -37.83
CA SER A 168 -22.56 -7.01 -38.54
C SER A 168 -22.98 -7.24 -40.01
N PRO A 169 -22.28 -8.06 -40.82
CA PRO A 169 -22.70 -8.37 -42.19
C PRO A 169 -24.02 -9.13 -42.27
N LEU A 170 -24.29 -10.03 -41.32
CA LEU A 170 -25.51 -10.83 -41.30
C LEU A 170 -26.73 -9.99 -40.88
N VAL A 171 -26.54 -9.06 -39.95
CA VAL A 171 -27.59 -8.14 -39.51
C VAL A 171 -27.87 -7.09 -40.59
N LEU A 172 -26.84 -6.56 -41.26
CA LEU A 172 -27.02 -5.64 -42.40
C LEU A 172 -27.74 -6.30 -43.57
N LYS A 173 -27.42 -7.56 -43.89
CA LYS A 173 -28.12 -8.31 -44.94
C LYS A 173 -29.58 -8.61 -44.58
N LYS A 174 -29.87 -8.87 -43.30
CA LYS A 174 -31.25 -9.03 -42.81
C LYS A 174 -32.02 -7.71 -42.80
N ARG A 175 -31.38 -6.59 -42.45
CA ARG A 175 -32.01 -5.26 -42.50
C ARG A 175 -32.34 -4.82 -43.93
N LYS A 176 -31.41 -5.00 -44.88
CA LYS A 176 -31.70 -4.73 -46.30
C LYS A 176 -32.84 -5.59 -46.85
N LYS A 177 -32.92 -6.85 -46.42
CA LYS A 177 -34.02 -7.74 -46.82
C LYS A 177 -35.36 -7.35 -46.19
N ASN A 178 -35.37 -6.82 -44.97
CA ASN A 178 -36.58 -6.32 -44.32
C ASN A 178 -37.00 -4.95 -44.89
N GLU A 179 -36.07 -4.04 -45.20
CA GLU A 179 -36.35 -2.78 -45.93
C GLU A 179 -36.95 -3.07 -47.32
N GLU A 180 -36.40 -4.01 -48.10
CA GLU A 180 -37.00 -4.43 -49.38
C GLU A 180 -38.42 -5.02 -49.19
N THR A 181 -38.69 -5.72 -48.08
CA THR A 181 -40.04 -6.30 -47.84
C THR A 181 -41.05 -5.24 -47.41
N ASP A 182 -40.63 -4.21 -46.65
CA ASP A 182 -41.49 -3.11 -46.23
C ASP A 182 -41.79 -2.13 -47.39
N GLU A 183 -40.85 -1.93 -48.32
CA GLU A 183 -41.07 -1.15 -49.57
C GLU A 183 -42.04 -1.88 -50.55
N ASP A 184 -41.96 -3.22 -50.64
CA ASP A 184 -42.87 -4.04 -51.46
C ASP A 184 -44.32 -4.09 -50.90
N GLU A 185 -44.51 -3.88 -49.58
CA GLU A 185 -45.83 -3.84 -48.94
C GLU A 185 -46.55 -2.49 -49.13
N GLU A 186 -45.82 -1.37 -49.33
CA GLU A 186 -46.43 -0.06 -49.65
C GLU A 186 -46.79 0.10 -51.14
N GLU A 187 -46.13 -0.62 -52.06
CA GLU A 187 -46.39 -0.54 -53.51
C GLU A 187 -47.40 -1.56 -54.07
N THR A 188 -47.99 -2.43 -53.24
CA THR A 188 -49.04 -3.39 -53.68
C THR A 188 -50.44 -2.78 -53.71
N GLY A 189 -50.52 -1.53 -54.18
CA GLY A 189 -51.73 -0.73 -54.25
C GLY A 189 -52.36 -0.55 -55.62
N VAL A 190 -51.74 -0.85 -56.77
CA VAL A 190 -52.39 -0.63 -58.09
C VAL A 190 -51.89 -1.60 -59.18
N LYS A 191 -52.81 -2.39 -59.73
CA LYS A 191 -52.64 -3.28 -60.89
C LYS A 191 -52.22 -2.53 -62.17
N ALA A 192 -51.31 -3.10 -62.98
CA ALA A 192 -51.59 -3.49 -64.38
C ALA A 192 -50.40 -4.17 -65.10
N VAL A 193 -50.76 -5.27 -65.77
CA VAL A 193 -50.08 -6.13 -66.78
C VAL A 193 -49.29 -5.37 -67.86
N GLU A 194 -48.11 -5.88 -68.29
CA GLU A 194 -47.83 -6.42 -69.64
C GLU A 194 -46.36 -6.92 -69.81
N ASN A 195 -46.12 -7.68 -70.88
CA ASN A 195 -45.18 -8.76 -71.14
C ASN A 195 -43.85 -8.32 -71.79
N GLY A 196 -42.72 -9.02 -71.57
CA GLY A 196 -41.47 -8.75 -72.31
C GLY A 196 -40.22 -9.55 -71.91
N SER A 197 -39.80 -10.47 -72.77
CA SER A 197 -38.69 -11.42 -72.69
C SER A 197 -37.28 -10.81 -72.84
N THR A 198 -36.27 -11.27 -72.08
CA THR A 198 -34.99 -11.88 -72.58
C THR A 198 -33.99 -12.18 -71.43
N ARG A 199 -33.32 -13.33 -71.51
CA ARG A 199 -32.21 -13.81 -70.65
C ARG A 199 -30.86 -13.44 -71.29
N GLU A 200 -29.76 -13.76 -70.59
CA GLU A 200 -28.33 -13.60 -70.93
C GLU A 200 -27.77 -12.19 -70.67
N GLY A 201 -26.61 -11.94 -70.05
CA GLY A 201 -25.49 -12.74 -69.59
C GLY A 201 -24.34 -11.76 -69.28
N VAL A 202 -23.62 -11.94 -68.17
CA VAL A 202 -22.56 -11.02 -67.70
C VAL A 202 -21.27 -11.21 -68.51
N TYR A 203 -20.67 -10.12 -69.00
CA TYR A 203 -19.28 -10.07 -69.46
C TYR A 203 -18.48 -9.04 -68.66
N ASN A 204 -17.31 -9.45 -68.15
CA ASN A 204 -16.44 -8.65 -67.31
C ASN A 204 -15.35 -7.98 -68.18
N MET A 205 -15.31 -6.65 -68.18
CA MET A 205 -14.32 -5.84 -68.91
C MET A 205 -13.01 -5.83 -68.14
N SER A 206 -12.05 -6.67 -68.54
CA SER A 206 -10.67 -6.58 -68.09
C SER A 206 -9.77 -6.88 -69.28
N PHE A 207 -8.92 -5.92 -69.62
CA PHE A 207 -7.96 -5.88 -70.73
C PHE A 207 -8.48 -5.38 -72.07
N SER A 208 -8.55 -4.05 -72.17
CA SER A 208 -8.42 -3.30 -73.41
C SER A 208 -6.98 -2.79 -73.55
N ASP A 209 -6.44 -3.04 -74.75
CA ASP A 209 -5.37 -2.34 -75.48
C ASP A 209 -3.90 -2.51 -75.06
N ASP A 210 -3.12 -3.20 -75.91
CA ASP A 210 -2.09 -2.56 -76.74
C ASP A 210 -1.44 -3.59 -77.70
N GLU A 211 -2.09 -3.87 -78.84
CA GLU A 211 -1.39 -4.39 -80.03
C GLU A 211 -0.83 -3.22 -80.82
N ARG A 212 0.38 -2.79 -80.45
CA ARG A 212 1.16 -1.86 -81.27
C ARG A 212 2.60 -2.31 -81.35
N LEU A 213 2.89 -3.24 -82.26
CA LEU A 213 4.12 -3.33 -83.06
C LEU A 213 4.15 -4.66 -83.86
N THR A 214 3.63 -4.62 -85.08
CA THR A 214 4.15 -5.45 -86.18
C THR A 214 4.45 -4.54 -87.36
N GLN A 215 5.72 -4.45 -87.75
CA GLN A 215 6.06 -4.37 -89.15
C GLN A 215 7.42 -5.05 -89.38
N MET A 216 7.43 -5.89 -90.43
CA MET A 216 8.51 -6.72 -90.96
C MET A 216 9.81 -5.97 -91.21
#